data_AF-X0YLK3-F1
#
_entry.id   AF-X0YLK3-F1
#
_cell.length_a   1.000
_cell.length_b   1.000
_cell.length_c   1.000
_cell.angle_alpha   90.00
_cell.angle_beta   90.00
_cell.angle_gamma   90.00
#
_symmetry.space_group_name_H-M   'P 1'
#
loop_
_entity.id
_entity.type
_entity.pdbx_description
1 polymer ?
#
loop_
_entity_poly.entity_id
_entity_poly.type
_entity_poly.pdbx_seq_one_letter_code
_entity_poly.pdbx_strand_id
1 'polypeptide(L)'
;MKQFRTLLLIALITLGFNSIQAQTKVGHISTDLLLSLMPETKALNIELEKLSKTYETELKAENAKLEAKLKKYEAESPSQTDEVNQQRGAE
;
A
#
# COMPACT_ATOMS: atom_id res chain seq x y z
N MET A 1 -22.06 -46.63 -49.85
CA MET A 1 -22.07 -45.15 -50.00
C MET A 1 -23.06 -44.42 -49.08
N LYS A 2 -24.31 -44.89 -48.88
CA LYS A 2 -25.27 -44.20 -48.00
C LYS A 2 -24.82 -44.11 -46.52
N GLN A 3 -24.34 -45.22 -45.95
CA GLN A 3 -23.90 -45.26 -44.54
C GLN A 3 -22.61 -44.46 -44.27
N PHE A 4 -21.73 -44.38 -45.26
CA PHE A 4 -20.49 -43.58 -45.18
C PHE A 4 -20.80 -42.07 -45.18
N ARG A 5 -21.77 -41.63 -46.00
CA ARG A 5 -22.25 -40.24 -45.99
C ARG A 5 -22.91 -39.87 -44.67
N THR A 6 -23.67 -40.78 -44.07
CA THR A 6 -24.29 -40.58 -42.75
C THR A 6 -23.26 -40.50 -41.64
N LEU A 7 -22.24 -41.38 -41.62
CA LEU A 7 -21.15 -41.34 -40.64
C LEU A 7 -20.34 -40.04 -40.74
N LEU A 8 -20.08 -39.56 -41.95
CA LEU A 8 -19.35 -38.31 -42.19
C LEU A 8 -20.15 -37.10 -41.69
N LEU A 9 -21.48 -37.11 -41.89
CA LEU A 9 -22.38 -36.07 -41.35
C LEU A 9 -22.39 -36.07 -39.81
N ILE A 10 -22.48 -37.24 -39.19
CA ILE A 10 -22.46 -37.38 -37.73
C ILE A 10 -21.11 -36.91 -37.17
N ALA A 11 -19.99 -37.26 -37.81
CA ALA A 11 -18.66 -36.82 -37.41
C ALA A 11 -18.48 -35.29 -37.50
N LEU A 12 -19.02 -34.66 -38.55
CA LEU A 12 -19.02 -33.20 -38.68
C LEU A 12 -19.83 -32.52 -37.57
N ILE A 13 -20.99 -33.08 -37.24
CA ILE A 13 -21.86 -32.55 -36.19
C ILE A 13 -21.16 -32.69 -34.83
N THR A 14 -20.64 -33.86 -34.48
CA THR A 14 -19.98 -34.06 -33.17
C THR A 14 -18.74 -33.18 -33.01
N LEU A 15 -17.94 -32.99 -34.06
CA LEU A 15 -16.79 -32.08 -34.01
C LEU A 15 -17.21 -30.60 -33.86
N GLY A 16 -18.28 -30.18 -34.54
CA GLY A 16 -18.80 -28.80 -34.48
C GLY A 16 -19.40 -28.42 -33.11
N PHE A 17 -20.02 -29.37 -32.40
CA PHE A 17 -20.57 -29.13 -31.06
C PHE A 17 -19.48 -29.04 -29.97
N ASN A 18 -18.36 -29.75 -30.12
CA ASN A 18 -17.23 -29.68 -29.17
C ASN A 18 -16.51 -28.32 -29.20
N SER A 19 -16.52 -27.62 -30.34
CA SER A 19 -15.93 -26.26 -30.44
C SER A 19 -16.71 -25.18 -29.69
N ILE A 20 -17.99 -25.39 -29.35
CA ILE A 20 -18.82 -24.36 -28.70
C ILE A 20 -18.59 -24.35 -27.17
N GLN A 21 -18.21 -25.47 -26.56
CA GLN A 21 -18.01 -25.57 -25.10
C GLN A 21 -16.63 -25.07 -24.61
N ALA A 22 -15.67 -24.85 -25.51
CA ALA A 22 -14.31 -24.43 -25.15
C ALA A 22 -14.11 -22.91 -25.01
N GLN A 23 -15.14 -22.10 -25.31
CA GLN A 23 -15.04 -20.63 -25.31
C GLN A 23 -15.87 -19.95 -24.21
N THR A 24 -15.99 -20.54 -23.02
CA THR A 24 -16.24 -19.73 -21.83
C THR A 24 -14.93 -19.02 -21.48
N LYS A 25 -14.60 -17.95 -22.21
CA LYS A 25 -13.52 -17.02 -21.87
C LYS A 25 -13.90 -16.20 -20.64
N VAL A 26 -14.24 -16.86 -19.54
CA VAL A 26 -14.18 -16.24 -18.23
C VAL A 26 -12.75 -16.47 -17.77
N GLY A 27 -11.87 -15.52 -18.15
CA GLY A 27 -10.56 -15.46 -17.53
C GLY A 27 -10.81 -15.22 -16.04
N HIS A 28 -10.58 -16.25 -15.23
CA HIS A 28 -10.45 -16.07 -13.79
C HIS A 28 -9.19 -15.23 -13.57
N ILE A 29 -9.28 -13.92 -13.78
CA ILE A 29 -8.31 -12.99 -13.21
C ILE A 29 -8.58 -13.07 -11.71
N SER A 30 -7.64 -13.66 -10.99
CA SER A 30 -7.58 -13.57 -9.54
C SER A 30 -7.66 -12.09 -9.21
N THR A 31 -8.75 -11.67 -8.58
CA THR A 31 -8.94 -10.30 -8.08
C THR A 31 -7.72 -9.86 -7.25
N ASP A 32 -7.06 -10.79 -6.58
CA ASP A 32 -5.81 -10.58 -5.83
C ASP A 32 -4.63 -10.17 -6.73
N LEU A 33 -4.49 -10.77 -7.92
CA LEU A 33 -3.45 -10.39 -8.89
C LEU A 33 -3.74 -8.98 -9.43
N LEU A 34 -5.02 -8.69 -9.74
CA LEU A 34 -5.44 -7.37 -10.20
C LEU A 34 -5.16 -6.29 -9.14
N LEU A 35 -5.50 -6.54 -7.87
CA LEU A 35 -5.28 -5.62 -6.76
C LEU A 35 -3.78 -5.39 -6.48
N SER A 36 -2.95 -6.43 -6.65
CA SER A 36 -1.48 -6.32 -6.51
C SER A 36 -0.81 -5.57 -7.67
N LEU A 37 -1.43 -5.60 -8.85
CA LEU A 37 -0.96 -4.93 -10.06
C LEU A 37 -1.52 -3.50 -10.19
N MET A 38 -2.52 -3.13 -9.38
CA MET A 38 -3.07 -1.78 -9.40
C MET A 38 -1.99 -0.77 -8.96
N PRO A 39 -1.63 0.17 -9.84
CA PRO A 39 -0.61 1.17 -9.51
C PRO A 39 -1.03 2.09 -8.36
N GLU A 40 -2.34 2.25 -8.13
CA GLU A 40 -2.89 3.04 -7.04
C GLU A 40 -2.54 2.48 -5.65
N THR A 41 -2.55 1.15 -5.48
CA THR A 41 -2.17 0.53 -4.19
C THR A 41 -0.68 0.71 -3.91
N LYS A 42 0.16 0.64 -4.95
CA LYS A 42 1.60 0.94 -4.84
C LYS A 42 1.85 2.41 -4.52
N ALA A 43 1.13 3.34 -5.18
CA ALA A 43 1.25 4.76 -4.91
C ALA A 43 0.85 5.11 -3.46
N LEU A 44 -0.25 4.54 -2.98
CA LEU A 44 -0.69 4.70 -1.59
C LEU A 44 0.33 4.17 -0.58
N ASN A 45 0.93 3.01 -0.84
CA ASN A 45 1.98 2.46 0.02
C ASN A 45 3.22 3.37 0.08
N ILE A 46 3.64 3.93 -1.05
CA ILE A 46 4.76 4.89 -1.11
C ILE A 46 4.41 6.15 -0.32
N GLU A 47 3.18 6.65 -0.45
CA GLU A 47 2.72 7.83 0.27
C GLU A 47 2.64 7.59 1.78
N LEU A 48 2.15 6.42 2.21
CA LEU A 48 2.15 6.00 3.62
C LEU A 48 3.56 5.84 4.17
N GLU A 49 4.49 5.23 3.41
CA GLU A 49 5.89 5.08 3.84
C GLU A 49 6.55 6.45 4.00
N LYS A 50 6.31 7.36 3.04
CA LYS A 50 6.80 8.73 3.11
C LYS A 50 6.24 9.46 4.33
N LEU A 51 4.93 9.37 4.56
CA LEU A 51 4.26 10.01 5.70
C LEU A 51 4.79 9.46 7.03
N SER A 52 4.95 8.14 7.13
CA SER A 52 5.53 7.49 8.31
C SER A 52 6.95 7.97 8.60
N LYS A 53 7.82 8.04 7.57
CA LYS A 53 9.18 8.56 7.70
C LYS A 53 9.23 10.04 8.08
N THR A 54 8.33 10.85 7.53
CA THR A 54 8.20 12.27 7.89
C THR A 54 7.87 12.40 9.37
N TYR A 55 6.82 11.71 9.85
CA TYR A 55 6.45 11.78 11.26
C TYR A 55 7.53 11.22 12.18
N GLU A 56 8.22 10.13 11.80
CA GLU A 56 9.34 9.62 12.59
C GLU A 56 10.48 10.65 12.69
N THR A 57 10.79 11.32 11.59
CA THR A 57 11.84 12.36 11.55
C THR A 57 11.43 13.58 12.35
N GLU A 58 10.19 14.06 12.21
CA GLU A 58 9.66 15.19 12.96
C GLU A 58 9.62 14.91 14.45
N LEU A 59 9.15 13.73 14.86
CA LEU A 59 9.13 13.35 16.28
C LEU A 59 10.55 13.26 16.87
N LYS A 60 11.51 12.68 16.14
CA LYS A 60 12.91 12.66 16.59
C LYS A 60 13.49 14.07 16.68
N ALA A 61 13.18 14.93 15.72
CA ALA A 61 13.66 16.32 15.72
C ALA A 61 13.04 17.12 16.87
N GLU A 62 11.74 16.99 17.14
CA GLU A 62 11.08 17.66 18.26
C GLU A 62 11.56 17.13 19.62
N ASN A 63 11.76 15.83 19.77
CA ASN A 63 12.36 15.27 20.98
C ASN A 63 13.78 15.82 21.20
N ALA A 64 14.61 15.89 20.16
CA ALA A 64 15.95 16.45 20.25
C ALA A 64 15.93 17.95 20.59
N LYS A 65 15.00 18.72 20.02
CA LYS A 65 14.81 20.15 20.37
C LYS A 65 14.37 20.31 21.82
N LEU A 66 13.43 19.49 22.28
CA LEU A 66 12.95 19.53 23.66
C LEU A 66 14.08 19.21 24.63
N GLU A 67 14.85 18.14 24.38
CA GLU A 67 16.00 17.77 25.19
C GLU A 67 17.06 18.89 25.22
N ALA A 68 17.33 19.51 24.07
CA ALA A 68 18.24 20.66 24.00
C ALA A 68 17.72 21.88 24.75
N LYS A 69 16.41 22.16 24.67
CA LYS A 69 15.74 23.26 25.40
C LYS A 69 15.87 23.04 26.92
N LEU A 70 15.60 21.83 27.40
CA LEU A 70 15.75 21.46 28.81
C LEU A 70 17.19 21.60 29.28
N LYS A 71 18.16 21.04 28.55
CA LYS A 71 19.60 21.19 28.90
C LYS A 71 20.05 22.65 28.95
N LYS A 72 19.55 23.47 28.01
CA LYS A 72 19.82 24.91 28.02
C LYS A 72 19.23 25.57 29.26
N TYR A 73 17.99 25.24 29.62
CA TYR A 73 17.33 25.80 30.80
C TYR A 73 18.04 25.38 32.09
N GLU A 74 18.48 24.13 32.20
CA GLU A 74 19.30 23.66 33.33
C GLU A 74 20.64 24.39 33.43
N ALA A 75 21.34 24.58 32.30
CA ALA A 75 22.63 25.27 32.29
C ALA A 75 22.51 26.78 32.59
N GLU A 76 21.43 27.42 32.15
CA GLU A 76 21.18 28.85 32.40
C GLU A 76 20.54 29.11 33.77
N SER A 77 19.86 28.12 34.36
CA SER A 77 19.21 28.21 35.67
C SER A 77 20.03 28.93 36.75
N PRO A 78 21.33 28.61 37.00
CA PRO A 78 22.13 29.30 38.02
C PRO A 78 22.47 30.76 37.70
N SER A 79 22.25 31.21 36.46
CA SER A 79 22.54 32.58 35.99
C SER A 79 21.30 33.46 35.81
N GLN A 80 20.10 32.88 35.96
CA GLN A 80 18.81 33.55 35.76
C GLN A 80 18.14 33.83 37.11
N THR A 81 17.21 34.78 37.13
CA THR A 81 16.39 35.05 38.32
C THR A 81 15.35 33.94 38.52
N ASP A 82 14.93 33.75 39.77
CA ASP A 82 13.95 32.71 40.14
C ASP A 82 12.64 32.84 39.36
N GLU A 83 12.20 34.06 39.06
CA GLU A 83 10.99 34.34 38.26
C GLU A 83 11.13 33.86 36.80
N VAL A 84 12.30 34.05 36.19
CA VAL A 84 12.57 33.61 34.81
C VAL A 84 12.65 32.08 34.76
N ASN A 85 13.25 31.45 35.78
CA ASN A 85 13.31 30.00 35.87
C ASN A 85 11.92 29.38 36.14
N GLN A 86 11.09 30.00 36.97
CA GLN A 86 9.70 29.58 37.17
C GLN A 86 8.89 29.66 35.89
N GLN A 87 9.02 30.76 35.14
CA GLN A 87 8.30 30.95 33.89
C GLN A 87 8.72 29.91 32.83
N ARG A 88 10.02 29.58 32.76
CA ARG A 88 10.56 28.55 31.85
C ARG A 88 10.15 27.13 32.21
N GLY A 89 9.94 26.82 33.48
CA GLY A 89 9.45 25.51 33.92
C GLY A 89 7.95 25.30 33.73
N ALA A 90 7.19 26.37 33.46
CA ALA A 90 5.78 26.33 33.12
C ALA A 90 5.50 26.26 31.60
N GLU A 91 6.54 26.42 30.76
CA GLU A 91 6.51 26.20 29.30
C GLU A 91 6.84 24.76 28.93
#